data_AF-A0A2V8H833-F1
#
_entry.id   AF-A0A2V8H833-F1
#
_cell.length_a   1.000
_cell.length_b   1.000
_cell.length_c   1.000
_cell.angle_alpha   90.00
_cell.angle_beta   90.00
_cell.angle_gamma   90.00
#
_symmetry.space_group_name_H-M   'P 1'
#
loop_
_entity.id
_entity.type
_entity.pdbx_description
1 polymer ?
#
loop_
_entity_poly.entity_id
_entity_poly.type
_entity_poly.pdbx_seq_one_letter_code
_entity_poly.pdbx_strand_id
1 'polypeptide(L)'
;WNGEEKGSLGAEEYVAAPVPRRRIVANINLDMVGRDEEIPDPDDWRFQGFPKTTAASSRNTLHVLGYSYTADLARLIEDANAATGLTILEDYDRGAQNLLRRSDNWAFLAHGIPAVFLTTGLHPDYHTPADDADRLDYAKLERIAKLAARAAWLAADGPPARLTRR
;
A
#
# COMPACT_ATOMS: atom_id res chain seq x y z
N TRP A 1 11.73 -0.31 -2.28
CA TRP A 1 12.86 0.28 -3.02
C TRP A 1 14.15 0.13 -2.20
N ASN A 2 15.32 0.63 -2.63
CA ASN A 2 16.49 0.61 -1.74
C ASN A 2 16.37 1.73 -0.70
N GLY A 3 16.71 1.45 0.57
CA GLY A 3 16.75 2.46 1.62
C GLY A 3 15.39 3.01 2.05
N GLU A 4 14.31 2.23 1.85
CA GLU A 4 12.95 2.57 2.29
C GLU A 4 12.90 2.81 3.80
N GLU A 5 13.42 1.85 4.58
CA GLU A 5 13.48 1.89 6.05
C GLU A 5 14.36 3.02 6.63
N LYS A 6 15.04 3.78 5.77
CA LYS A 6 15.80 5.00 6.12
C LYS A 6 15.12 6.28 5.64
N GLY A 7 13.86 6.20 5.24
CA GLY A 7 13.05 7.31 4.74
C GLY A 7 12.94 7.35 3.21
N SER A 8 12.56 6.23 2.57
CA SER A 8 12.25 6.16 1.13
C SER A 8 13.35 6.66 0.18
N LEU A 9 14.62 6.60 0.61
CA LEU A 9 15.73 7.30 -0.06
C LEU A 9 15.86 6.94 -1.55
N GLY A 10 15.69 5.66 -1.89
CA GLY A 10 15.78 5.20 -3.27
C GLY A 10 14.60 5.63 -4.14
N ALA A 11 13.39 5.69 -3.59
CA ALA A 11 12.22 6.17 -4.33
C ALA A 11 12.28 7.68 -4.55
N GLU A 12 12.66 8.44 -3.51
CA GLU A 12 12.84 9.89 -3.60
C GLU A 12 13.88 10.26 -4.67
N GLU A 13 15.07 9.63 -4.62
CA GLU A 13 16.11 9.86 -5.63
C GLU A 13 15.64 9.47 -7.04
N TYR A 14 14.95 8.33 -7.17
CA TYR A 14 14.47 7.87 -8.47
C TYR A 14 13.46 8.82 -9.13
N VAL A 15 12.56 9.39 -8.33
CA VAL A 15 11.49 10.29 -8.79
C VAL A 15 12.02 11.71 -9.00
N ALA A 16 12.96 12.18 -8.17
CA ALA A 16 13.58 13.50 -8.29
C ALA A 16 14.61 13.59 -9.42
N ALA A 17 15.24 12.46 -9.81
CA ALA A 17 16.25 12.44 -10.84
C ALA A 17 15.74 13.05 -12.16
N PRO A 18 16.48 14.00 -12.78
CA PRO A 18 16.09 14.55 -14.07
C PRO A 18 16.27 13.49 -15.15
N VAL A 19 15.16 12.95 -15.67
CA VAL A 19 15.22 11.92 -16.71
C VAL A 19 14.54 12.42 -17.98
N PRO A 20 15.25 12.51 -19.11
CA PRO A 20 14.58 12.78 -20.37
C PRO A 20 13.82 11.51 -20.75
N ARG A 21 12.49 11.49 -20.54
CA ARG A 21 11.46 10.53 -21.04
C ARG A 21 10.80 9.54 -20.06
N ARG A 22 10.94 9.63 -18.73
CA ARG A 22 10.11 8.81 -17.83
C ARG A 22 8.65 9.32 -17.82
N ARG A 23 7.76 8.62 -18.52
CA ARG A 23 6.30 8.76 -18.36
C ARG A 23 5.82 7.69 -17.40
N ILE A 24 5.84 8.00 -16.11
CA ILE A 24 5.26 7.15 -15.08
C ILE A 24 3.76 7.49 -15.05
N VAL A 25 2.92 6.52 -15.40
CA VAL A 25 1.45 6.71 -15.42
C VAL A 25 0.84 6.50 -14.05
N ALA A 26 1.43 5.61 -13.25
CA ALA A 26 1.04 5.31 -11.88
C ALA A 26 2.17 4.55 -11.14
N ASN A 27 2.13 4.57 -9.81
CA ASN A 27 2.87 3.66 -8.94
C ASN A 27 1.89 2.81 -8.11
N ILE A 28 2.07 1.49 -8.11
CA ILE A 28 1.32 0.56 -7.26
C ILE A 28 2.35 -0.04 -6.31
N ASN A 29 2.43 0.49 -5.10
CA ASN A 29 3.39 0.08 -4.08
C ASN A 29 2.81 -1.07 -3.25
N LEU A 30 3.58 -2.14 -3.04
CA LEU A 30 3.22 -3.26 -2.19
C LEU A 30 4.22 -3.31 -1.04
N ASP A 31 3.75 -3.22 0.19
CA ASP A 31 4.59 -3.29 1.38
C ASP A 31 3.77 -3.83 2.56
N MET A 32 4.38 -4.73 3.34
CA MET A 32 3.71 -5.58 4.32
C MET A 32 2.42 -6.22 3.77
N VAL A 33 2.54 -7.12 2.78
CA VAL A 33 1.40 -7.78 2.12
C VAL A 33 1.24 -9.27 2.47
N GLY A 34 2.14 -9.78 3.31
CA GLY A 34 2.27 -11.20 3.58
C GLY A 34 1.50 -11.70 4.79
N ARG A 35 1.04 -10.81 5.67
CA ARG A 35 0.42 -11.16 6.96
C ARG A 35 -0.97 -10.58 7.11
N ASP A 36 -1.63 -10.91 8.20
CA ASP A 36 -2.87 -10.26 8.62
C ASP A 36 -2.56 -9.10 9.56
N GLU A 37 -3.38 -8.04 9.50
CA GLU A 37 -3.32 -6.98 10.50
C GLU A 37 -3.59 -7.57 11.88
N GLU A 38 -2.74 -7.25 12.85
CA GLU A 38 -2.96 -7.62 14.23
C GLU A 38 -2.48 -6.48 15.15
N ILE A 39 -3.46 -5.84 15.80
CA ILE A 39 -3.26 -4.80 16.79
C ILE A 39 -3.70 -5.38 18.15
N PRO A 40 -2.78 -6.03 18.90
CA PRO A 40 -3.14 -6.69 20.16
C PRO A 40 -3.46 -5.68 21.27
N ASP A 41 -2.76 -4.55 21.28
CA ASP A 41 -2.86 -3.50 22.29
C ASP A 41 -2.73 -2.11 21.63
N PRO A 42 -3.83 -1.36 21.49
CA PRO A 42 -3.81 0.02 20.99
C PRO A 42 -3.00 1.02 21.84
N ASP A 43 -2.70 0.68 23.09
CA ASP A 43 -1.90 1.52 23.99
C ASP A 43 -0.38 1.30 23.81
N ASP A 44 0.03 0.24 23.09
CA ASP A 44 1.41 0.05 22.65
C ASP A 44 1.77 1.16 21.64
N TRP A 45 2.92 1.81 21.84
CA TRP A 45 3.40 2.90 21.00
C TRP A 45 3.49 2.51 19.51
N ARG A 46 3.71 1.22 19.20
CA ARG A 46 3.75 0.71 17.82
C ARG A 46 2.39 0.78 17.13
N PHE A 47 1.30 0.71 17.89
CA PHE A 47 -0.07 0.64 17.38
C PHE A 47 -0.93 1.84 17.77
N GLN A 48 -0.33 2.86 18.37
CA GLN A 48 -1.04 4.03 18.85
C GLN A 48 -1.90 4.65 17.74
N GLY A 49 -3.19 4.77 18.02
CA GLY A 49 -4.20 5.38 17.13
C GLY A 49 -4.84 4.42 16.13
N PHE A 50 -4.50 3.12 16.17
CA PHE A 50 -5.23 2.06 15.47
C PHE A 50 -6.21 1.35 16.42
N PRO A 51 -7.39 0.93 15.94
CA PRO A 51 -8.30 0.14 16.75
C PRO A 51 -7.70 -1.25 17.02
N LYS A 52 -8.12 -1.88 18.11
CA LYS A 52 -7.76 -3.28 18.40
C LYS A 52 -8.29 -4.17 17.28
N THR A 53 -7.39 -4.92 16.64
CA THR A 53 -7.68 -5.80 15.50
C THR A 53 -7.05 -7.16 15.76
N THR A 54 -7.78 -8.24 15.49
CA THR A 54 -7.21 -9.59 15.52
C THR A 54 -6.82 -10.02 14.11
N ALA A 55 -5.77 -10.84 13.98
CA ALA A 55 -5.42 -11.45 12.70
C ALA A 55 -6.63 -12.15 12.05
N ALA A 56 -7.44 -12.85 12.84
CA ALA A 56 -8.64 -13.53 12.36
C ALA A 56 -9.67 -12.59 11.69
N SER A 57 -9.88 -11.39 12.24
CA SER A 57 -10.82 -10.40 11.69
C SER A 57 -10.30 -9.73 10.40
N SER A 58 -8.99 -9.71 10.19
CA SER A 58 -8.34 -9.03 9.05
C SER A 58 -7.90 -9.99 7.93
N ARG A 59 -8.15 -11.31 8.05
CA ARG A 59 -7.79 -12.38 7.09
C ARG A 59 -8.08 -12.10 5.62
N ASN A 60 -9.15 -11.35 5.35
CA ASN A 60 -9.55 -11.02 3.98
C ASN A 60 -9.37 -9.55 3.62
N THR A 61 -8.79 -8.74 4.51
CA THR A 61 -8.70 -7.29 4.32
C THR A 61 -7.41 -6.89 3.60
N LEU A 62 -7.49 -5.83 2.80
CA LEU A 62 -6.35 -5.14 2.19
C LEU A 62 -6.62 -3.63 2.29
N HIS A 63 -5.70 -2.90 2.91
CA HIS A 63 -5.76 -1.45 2.96
C HIS A 63 -5.18 -0.87 1.68
N VAL A 64 -5.88 0.10 1.12
CA VAL A 64 -5.46 0.88 -0.05
C VAL A 64 -5.29 2.32 0.42
N LEU A 65 -4.04 2.75 0.51
CA LEU A 65 -3.68 4.14 0.79
C LEU A 65 -3.37 4.86 -0.54
N GLY A 66 -3.47 6.18 -0.54
CA GLY A 66 -3.36 7.06 -1.71
C GLY A 66 -4.70 7.31 -2.41
N TYR A 67 -5.77 6.62 -2.01
CA TYR A 67 -7.09 6.69 -2.66
C TYR A 67 -7.66 8.12 -2.69
N SER A 68 -7.44 8.91 -1.64
CA SER A 68 -7.92 10.30 -1.56
C SER A 68 -7.10 11.28 -2.42
N TYR A 69 -5.97 10.84 -2.96
CA TYR A 69 -5.12 11.61 -3.88
C TYR A 69 -5.29 11.15 -5.33
N THR A 70 -5.70 9.91 -5.56
CA THR A 70 -5.88 9.34 -6.91
C THR A 70 -7.10 8.43 -6.99
N ALA A 71 -8.28 9.05 -7.02
CA ALA A 71 -9.56 8.33 -7.08
C ALA A 71 -9.66 7.39 -8.32
N ASP A 72 -9.08 7.80 -9.45
CA ASP A 72 -9.06 6.98 -10.67
C ASP A 72 -8.29 5.67 -10.46
N LEU A 73 -7.13 5.73 -9.77
CA LEU A 73 -6.30 4.56 -9.51
C LEU A 73 -6.92 3.68 -8.42
N ALA A 74 -7.56 4.28 -7.40
CA ALA A 74 -8.31 3.54 -6.38
C ALA A 74 -9.48 2.73 -6.98
N ARG A 75 -10.30 3.35 -7.83
CA ARG A 75 -11.38 2.66 -8.55
C ARG A 75 -10.85 1.52 -9.41
N LEU A 76 -9.68 1.69 -10.01
CA LEU A 76 -9.03 0.65 -10.79
C LEU A 76 -8.58 -0.53 -9.91
N ILE A 77 -8.11 -0.25 -8.69
CA ILE A 77 -7.82 -1.30 -7.69
C ILE A 77 -9.10 -2.07 -7.33
N GLU A 78 -10.23 -1.38 -7.14
CA GLU A 78 -11.53 -2.03 -6.92
C GLU A 78 -11.96 -2.91 -8.10
N ASP A 79 -11.85 -2.41 -9.33
CA ASP A 79 -12.14 -3.17 -10.56
C ASP A 79 -11.25 -4.42 -10.67
N ALA A 80 -9.97 -4.30 -10.29
CA ALA A 80 -9.03 -5.42 -10.25
C ALA A 80 -9.41 -6.45 -9.17
N ASN A 81 -9.89 -5.97 -8.02
CA ASN A 81 -10.26 -6.81 -6.88
C ASN A 81 -11.48 -7.72 -7.13
N ALA A 82 -12.31 -7.42 -8.13
CA ALA A 82 -13.44 -8.28 -8.51
C ALA A 82 -13.02 -9.73 -8.82
N ALA A 83 -11.76 -9.95 -9.20
CA ALA A 83 -11.19 -11.29 -9.46
C ALA A 83 -10.57 -11.98 -8.23
N THR A 84 -10.40 -11.27 -7.10
CA THR A 84 -9.67 -11.76 -5.92
C THR A 84 -10.50 -11.81 -4.65
N GLY A 85 -11.58 -11.02 -4.58
CA GLY A 85 -12.55 -11.07 -3.48
C GLY A 85 -12.00 -10.61 -2.13
N LEU A 86 -10.96 -9.77 -2.12
CA LEU A 86 -10.48 -9.14 -0.88
C LEU A 86 -11.48 -8.07 -0.43
N THR A 87 -11.53 -7.80 0.86
CA THR A 87 -12.24 -6.65 1.42
C THR A 87 -11.29 -5.47 1.39
N ILE A 88 -11.52 -4.53 0.45
CA ILE A 88 -10.72 -3.31 0.33
C ILE A 88 -11.13 -2.31 1.40
N LEU A 89 -10.14 -1.74 2.09
CA LEU A 89 -10.31 -0.71 3.11
C LEU A 89 -9.57 0.56 2.69
N GLU A 90 -10.26 1.69 2.73
CA GLU A 90 -9.75 3.02 2.39
C GLU A 90 -9.80 3.94 3.62
N ASP A 91 -9.02 3.61 4.65
CA ASP A 91 -9.16 4.17 6.01
C ASP A 91 -7.91 4.89 6.54
N TYR A 92 -6.72 4.69 5.93
CA TYR A 92 -5.45 5.17 6.48
C TYR A 92 -4.81 6.40 5.82
N ASP A 93 -5.45 7.00 4.80
CA ASP A 93 -4.96 8.24 4.18
C ASP A 93 -4.88 9.43 5.15
N ARG A 94 -5.79 9.45 6.13
CA ARG A 94 -5.91 10.49 7.16
C ARG A 94 -5.97 9.88 8.56
N GLY A 95 -5.13 8.87 8.77
CA GLY A 95 -5.11 8.06 9.99
C GLY A 95 -3.94 8.34 10.92
N ALA A 96 -3.90 7.55 11.99
CA ALA A 96 -2.80 7.54 12.94
C ALA A 96 -1.46 7.22 12.26
N GLN A 97 -0.39 7.72 12.87
CA GLN A 97 1.00 7.47 12.46
C GLN A 97 1.35 7.85 10.99
N ASN A 98 0.44 8.51 10.27
CA ASN A 98 0.67 9.02 8.92
C ASN A 98 1.16 7.96 7.93
N LEU A 99 0.57 6.76 7.96
CA LEU A 99 0.99 5.59 7.16
C LEU A 99 1.14 5.90 5.67
N LEU A 100 0.30 6.78 5.12
CA LEU A 100 0.38 7.20 3.72
C LEU A 100 1.77 7.72 3.31
N ARG A 101 2.51 8.31 4.26
CA ARG A 101 3.83 8.93 4.07
C ARG A 101 4.99 8.05 4.56
N ARG A 102 4.71 6.80 4.93
CA ARG A 102 5.68 5.86 5.55
C ARG A 102 6.15 4.75 4.63
N SER A 103 5.83 4.80 3.33
CA SER A 103 6.37 3.88 2.34
C SER A 103 6.68 4.64 1.04
N ASP A 104 7.31 3.94 0.10
CA ASP A 104 7.89 4.51 -1.12
C ASP A 104 6.85 5.17 -2.06
N ASN A 105 5.55 4.86 -1.91
CA ASN A 105 4.47 5.49 -2.68
C ASN A 105 4.43 7.01 -2.49
N TRP A 106 4.86 7.51 -1.33
CA TRP A 106 4.73 8.92 -1.00
C TRP A 106 5.60 9.81 -1.89
N ALA A 107 6.81 9.36 -2.24
CA ALA A 107 7.69 10.07 -3.17
C ALA A 107 6.97 10.35 -4.50
N PHE A 108 6.19 9.39 -5.00
CA PHE A 108 5.42 9.55 -6.23
C PHE A 108 4.29 10.57 -6.07
N LEU A 109 3.49 10.46 -5.02
CA LEU A 109 2.40 11.41 -4.73
C LEU A 109 2.92 12.84 -4.57
N ALA A 110 4.02 13.01 -3.82
CA ALA A 110 4.65 14.30 -3.57
C ALA A 110 5.16 14.99 -4.85
N HIS A 111 5.53 14.20 -5.87
CA HIS A 111 6.00 14.67 -7.16
C HIS A 111 4.92 14.70 -8.26
N GLY A 112 3.64 14.61 -7.88
CA GLY A 112 2.55 14.77 -8.83
C GLY A 112 2.24 13.51 -9.66
N ILE A 113 2.75 12.35 -9.25
CA ILE A 113 2.52 11.06 -9.91
C ILE A 113 1.44 10.29 -9.14
N PRO A 114 0.37 9.81 -9.79
CA PRO A 114 -0.62 8.93 -9.16
C PRO A 114 0.05 7.72 -8.50
N ALA A 115 -0.26 7.46 -7.23
CA ALA A 115 0.23 6.28 -6.56
C ALA A 115 -0.75 5.75 -5.52
N VAL A 116 -0.74 4.43 -5.35
CA VAL A 116 -1.44 3.73 -4.27
C VAL A 116 -0.47 2.85 -3.50
N PHE A 117 -0.76 2.65 -2.22
CA PHE A 117 -0.03 1.76 -1.33
C PHE A 117 -0.97 0.66 -0.83
N LEU A 118 -0.63 -0.57 -1.21
CA LEU A 118 -1.32 -1.80 -0.82
C LEU A 118 -0.57 -2.41 0.37
N THR A 119 -1.28 -2.54 1.50
CA THR A 119 -0.75 -3.16 2.73
C THR A 119 -1.82 -3.93 3.45
N THR A 120 -1.43 -4.96 4.19
CA THR A 120 -2.33 -5.68 5.07
C THR A 120 -2.40 -5.10 6.48
N GLY A 121 -1.73 -3.98 6.76
CA GLY A 121 -1.74 -3.31 8.06
C GLY A 121 -0.53 -3.67 8.92
N LEU A 122 -0.55 -3.24 10.19
CA LEU A 122 0.54 -3.50 11.13
C LEU A 122 0.36 -4.86 11.82
N HIS A 123 1.47 -5.45 12.31
CA HIS A 123 1.44 -6.68 13.09
C HIS A 123 2.55 -6.71 14.16
N PRO A 124 2.45 -7.56 15.20
CA PRO A 124 3.39 -7.61 16.33
C PRO A 124 4.84 -7.85 15.97
N ASP A 125 5.08 -8.57 14.88
CA ASP A 125 6.41 -8.94 14.45
C ASP A 125 7.07 -7.89 13.52
N TYR A 126 6.36 -6.84 13.11
CA TYR A 126 6.91 -5.78 12.24
C TYR A 126 8.13 -5.12 12.91
N HIS A 127 9.22 -4.96 12.14
CA HIS A 127 10.54 -4.51 12.62
C HIS A 127 11.17 -5.40 13.71
N THR A 128 10.85 -6.70 13.71
CA THR A 128 11.46 -7.68 14.63
C THR A 128 12.06 -8.86 13.86
N PRO A 129 13.00 -9.60 14.46
CA PRO A 129 13.51 -10.84 13.87
C PRO A 129 12.46 -11.96 13.70
N ALA A 130 11.26 -11.80 14.26
CA ALA A 130 10.17 -12.78 14.14
C ALA A 130 9.33 -12.58 12.87
N ASP A 131 9.59 -11.54 12.07
CA ASP A 131 8.99 -11.36 10.76
C ASP A 131 9.66 -12.28 9.73
N ASP A 132 9.24 -13.54 9.75
CA ASP A 132 9.83 -14.63 8.99
C ASP A 132 8.78 -15.32 8.08
N ALA A 133 9.25 -16.06 7.08
CA ALA A 133 8.45 -16.66 6.02
C ALA A 133 7.39 -17.64 6.54
N ASP A 134 7.63 -18.28 7.68
CA ASP A 134 6.67 -19.20 8.32
C ASP A 134 5.41 -18.49 8.87
N ARG A 135 5.46 -17.15 8.98
CA ARG A 135 4.33 -16.32 9.44
C ARG A 135 3.42 -15.84 8.31
N LEU A 136 3.77 -16.10 7.06
CA LEU A 136 3.04 -15.59 5.91
C LEU A 136 1.73 -16.35 5.65
N ASP A 137 0.67 -15.62 5.34
CA ASP A 137 -0.52 -16.16 4.66
C ASP A 137 -0.27 -16.10 3.14
N TYR A 138 0.29 -17.20 2.61
CA TYR A 138 0.59 -17.32 1.19
C TYR A 138 -0.66 -17.24 0.28
N ALA A 139 -1.84 -17.68 0.76
CA ALA A 139 -3.06 -17.64 -0.03
C ALA A 139 -3.61 -16.21 -0.15
N LYS A 140 -3.53 -15.42 0.92
CA LYS A 140 -3.82 -13.98 0.88
C LYS A 140 -2.79 -13.24 0.02
N LEU A 141 -1.50 -13.50 0.20
CA LEU A 141 -0.42 -12.91 -0.58
C LEU A 141 -0.58 -13.16 -2.09
N GLU A 142 -0.93 -14.39 -2.50
CA GLU A 142 -1.20 -14.73 -3.89
C GLU A 142 -2.35 -13.91 -4.47
N ARG A 143 -3.44 -13.74 -3.71
CA ARG A 143 -4.58 -12.91 -4.12
C ARG A 143 -4.18 -11.43 -4.26
N ILE A 144 -3.40 -10.89 -3.33
CA ILE A 144 -2.89 -9.51 -3.42
C ILE A 144 -1.98 -9.34 -4.64
N ALA A 145 -1.09 -10.29 -4.91
CA ALA A 145 -0.22 -10.26 -6.08
C ALA A 145 -1.00 -10.31 -7.41
N LYS A 146 -2.05 -11.15 -7.48
CA LYS A 146 -2.95 -11.21 -8.65
C LYS A 146 -3.71 -9.89 -8.85
N LEU A 147 -4.22 -9.29 -7.77
CA LEU A 147 -4.87 -7.99 -7.80
C LEU A 147 -3.90 -6.93 -8.32
N ALA A 148 -2.69 -6.84 -7.75
CA ALA A 148 -1.69 -5.85 -8.15
C ALA A 148 -1.27 -5.99 -9.62
N ALA A 149 -1.05 -7.23 -10.09
CA ALA A 149 -0.72 -7.50 -11.48
C ALA A 149 -1.86 -7.10 -12.43
N ARG A 150 -3.11 -7.41 -12.06
CA ARG A 150 -4.29 -7.01 -12.85
C ARG A 150 -4.47 -5.50 -12.86
N ALA A 151 -4.26 -4.82 -11.73
CA ALA A 151 -4.31 -3.38 -11.66
C ALA A 151 -3.22 -2.73 -12.52
N ALA A 152 -1.98 -3.23 -12.47
CA ALA A 152 -0.91 -2.75 -13.33
C ALA A 152 -1.27 -2.90 -14.83
N TRP A 153 -1.89 -4.02 -15.22
CA TRP A 153 -2.38 -4.24 -16.57
C TRP A 153 -3.44 -3.19 -16.97
N LEU A 154 -4.48 -3.04 -16.14
CA LEU A 154 -5.56 -2.08 -16.41
C LEU A 154 -5.04 -0.63 -16.48
N ALA A 155 -4.06 -0.27 -15.64
CA ALA A 155 -3.49 1.07 -15.63
C ALA A 155 -2.62 1.34 -16.87
N ALA A 156 -2.04 0.30 -17.47
CA ALA A 156 -1.26 0.40 -18.71
C ALA A 156 -2.15 0.46 -19.96
N ASP A 157 -3.28 -0.23 -19.95
CA ASP A 157 -4.21 -0.32 -21.10
C ASP A 157 -5.28 0.79 -21.10
N GLY A 158 -5.62 1.31 -19.92
CA GLY A 158 -6.63 2.33 -19.70
C GLY A 158 -6.14 3.78 -19.85
N PRO A 159 -7.04 4.77 -19.70
CA PRO A 159 -6.65 6.16 -19.63
C PRO A 159 -5.74 6.42 -18.42
N PRO A 160 -4.78 7.36 -18.49
CA PRO A 160 -3.90 7.67 -17.37
C PRO A 160 -4.71 8.12 -16.15
N ALA A 161 -4.44 7.50 -14.99
CA ALA A 161 -4.97 7.95 -13.72
C ALA A 161 -4.55 9.40 -13.47
N ARG A 162 -5.42 10.16 -12.79
CA ARG A 162 -5.13 11.56 -12.46
C ARG A 162 -5.08 11.73 -10.95
N LEU A 163 -4.31 12.73 -10.54
CA LEU A 163 -4.43 13.24 -9.18
C LEU A 163 -5.73 14.01 -9.03
N THR A 164 -6.41 13.77 -7.92
CA THR A 164 -7.57 14.55 -7.51
C THR A 164 -7.10 15.99 -7.26
N ARG A 165 -7.63 16.95 -8.03
CA ARG A 165 -7.33 18.38 -7.79
C ARG A 165 -7.83 18.74 -6.39
N ARG A 166 -6.94 19.30 -5.57
CA ARG A 166 -7.28 19.93 -4.29
C ARG A 166 -7.27 21.44 -4.44
#